data_AF-A0A4X2KF26-F1
#
_entry.id   AF-A0A4X2KF26-F1
#
_cell.length_a   1.000
_cell.length_b   1.000
_cell.length_c   1.000
_cell.angle_alpha   90.00
_cell.angle_beta   90.00
_cell.angle_gamma   90.00
#
_symmetry.space_group_name_H-M   'P 1'
#
loop_
_entity.id
_entity.type
_entity.pdbx_description
1 polymer ?
#
loop_
_entity_poly.entity_id
_entity_poly.type
_entity_poly.pdbx_seq_one_letter_code
_entity_poly.pdbx_strand_id
1 'polypeptide(L)'
;MVSILDGEMPALNNVMTMSLSPQHEQNRDDLREQVTTLQRKKFNPEASRQNFRCFPYPEKAGPREAVNQLRELCLQWLRPEIHTKEQILDLLVLEQFLTILPSEIKIWVKSQHPENIEEAVTLVEDLTHMLEEEAPISQDSSFLQEGSTEKAGTSSVSPVARFQVS
;
A
#
# COMPACT_ATOMS: atom_id res chain seq x y z
N MET A 1 -62.33 -52.20 42.61
CA MET A 1 -61.34 -53.29 42.76
C MET A 1 -60.81 -53.63 41.39
N VAL A 2 -59.49 -53.66 41.27
CA VAL A 2 -58.72 -53.84 40.03
C VAL A 2 -58.65 -55.31 39.68
N SER A 3 -58.84 -55.65 38.40
CA SER A 3 -58.29 -56.78 37.62
C SER A 3 -58.98 -56.67 36.26
N ILE A 4 -58.30 -56.61 35.12
CA ILE A 4 -57.65 -57.75 34.49
C ILE A 4 -56.57 -57.21 33.53
N LEU A 5 -55.39 -57.83 33.59
CA LEU A 5 -54.37 -57.81 32.55
C LEU A 5 -54.86 -58.67 31.39
N ASP A 6 -54.80 -58.18 30.15
CA ASP A 6 -54.44 -59.01 29.00
C ASP A 6 -54.19 -58.11 27.78
N GLY A 7 -53.10 -58.40 27.06
CA GLY A 7 -52.96 -58.00 25.65
C GLY A 7 -51.64 -57.31 25.28
N GLU A 8 -50.65 -58.13 24.92
CA GLU A 8 -49.77 -57.98 23.74
C GLU A 8 -49.02 -56.65 23.44
N MET A 9 -47.68 -56.75 23.34
CA MET A 9 -46.81 -55.91 22.50
C MET A 9 -47.02 -56.27 21.00
N PRO A 10 -46.50 -55.56 19.96
CA PRO A 10 -45.80 -54.27 19.90
C PRO A 10 -46.33 -53.32 18.80
N ALA A 11 -45.97 -52.04 18.83
CA ALA A 11 -45.83 -51.25 17.60
C ALA A 11 -44.71 -50.23 17.73
N LEU A 12 -43.66 -50.44 16.93
CA LEU A 12 -42.66 -49.45 16.60
C LEU A 12 -43.35 -48.21 16.05
N ASN A 13 -43.09 -47.03 16.61
CA ASN A 13 -42.54 -45.92 15.85
C ASN A 13 -42.24 -44.71 16.73
N ASN A 14 -40.95 -44.39 16.76
CA ASN A 14 -40.29 -43.13 17.07
C ASN A 14 -41.21 -41.93 17.32
N VAL A 15 -41.25 -41.52 18.58
CA VAL A 15 -41.59 -40.17 18.99
C VAL A 15 -40.48 -39.23 18.51
N MET A 16 -40.77 -38.36 17.54
CA MET A 16 -39.89 -37.24 17.19
C MET A 16 -40.07 -36.16 18.26
N THR A 17 -39.36 -36.31 19.38
CA THR A 17 -39.25 -35.24 20.38
C THR A 17 -38.37 -34.13 19.79
N MET A 18 -38.98 -33.00 19.43
CA MET A 18 -38.25 -31.78 19.08
C MET A 18 -37.65 -31.19 20.36
N SER A 19 -36.43 -31.60 20.69
CA SER A 19 -35.61 -30.95 21.70
C SER A 19 -35.05 -29.66 21.10
N LEU A 20 -35.54 -28.51 21.58
CA LEU A 20 -34.91 -27.21 21.33
C LEU A 20 -33.70 -27.09 22.26
N SER A 21 -32.54 -27.51 21.77
CA SER A 21 -31.24 -27.18 22.38
C SER A 21 -30.61 -25.98 21.66
N PRO A 22 -29.96 -25.05 22.39
CA PRO A 22 -29.37 -23.83 21.83
C PRO A 22 -28.04 -24.19 21.16
N GLN A 23 -28.02 -24.25 19.83
CA GLN A 23 -26.81 -24.59 19.05
C GLN A 23 -26.50 -23.57 17.96
N HIS A 24 -26.98 -22.33 18.09
CA HIS A 24 -26.79 -21.32 17.05
C HIS A 24 -26.21 -20.00 17.57
N GLU A 25 -25.07 -20.08 18.25
CA GLU A 25 -24.25 -18.90 18.55
C GLU A 25 -22.82 -18.98 17.98
N GLN A 26 -22.34 -20.15 17.56
CA GLN A 26 -20.95 -20.30 17.08
C GLN A 26 -20.71 -19.87 15.63
N ASN A 27 -21.75 -19.61 14.83
CA ASN A 27 -21.62 -19.26 13.40
C ASN A 27 -21.37 -17.75 13.18
N ARG A 28 -21.67 -16.89 14.17
CA ARG A 28 -21.64 -15.43 14.02
C ARG A 28 -20.22 -14.86 14.01
N ASP A 29 -19.30 -15.49 14.72
CA ASP A 29 -17.90 -15.06 14.78
C ASP A 29 -17.10 -15.54 13.56
N ASP A 30 -17.39 -16.75 13.07
CA ASP A 30 -16.83 -17.27 11.81
C ASP A 30 -17.29 -16.44 10.59
N LEU A 31 -18.57 -16.02 10.57
CA LEU A 31 -19.07 -15.11 9.53
C LEU A 31 -18.43 -13.71 9.61
N ARG A 32 -18.08 -13.22 10.80
CA ARG A 32 -17.39 -11.93 11.01
C ARG A 32 -15.94 -11.99 10.52
N GLU A 33 -15.23 -13.09 10.75
CA GLU A 33 -13.90 -13.33 10.18
C GLU A 33 -13.95 -13.52 8.66
N GLN A 34 -14.96 -14.21 8.12
CA GLN A 34 -15.15 -14.35 6.68
C GLN A 34 -15.51 -13.03 5.99
N VAL A 35 -16.32 -12.16 6.61
CA VAL A 35 -16.61 -10.82 6.10
C VAL A 35 -15.38 -9.91 6.15
N THR A 36 -14.58 -9.96 7.22
CA THR A 36 -13.35 -9.15 7.31
C THR A 36 -12.24 -9.66 6.37
N THR A 37 -12.15 -10.96 6.13
CA THR A 37 -11.22 -11.56 5.15
C THR A 37 -11.66 -11.36 3.71
N LEU A 38 -12.97 -11.36 3.42
CA LEU A 38 -13.51 -10.99 2.09
C LEU A 38 -13.39 -9.49 1.81
N GLN A 39 -13.57 -8.63 2.81
CA GLN A 39 -13.33 -7.18 2.67
C GLN A 39 -11.84 -6.86 2.47
N ARG A 40 -10.93 -7.65 3.06
CA ARG A 40 -9.49 -7.60 2.75
C ARG A 40 -9.20 -7.96 1.28
N LYS A 41 -10.10 -8.70 0.63
CA LYS A 41 -9.82 -9.34 -0.67
C LYS A 41 -9.85 -8.42 -1.90
N LYS A 42 -10.13 -7.10 -1.80
CA LYS A 42 -9.96 -6.13 -2.91
C LYS A 42 -9.70 -4.67 -2.47
N PHE A 43 -9.15 -4.41 -1.29
CA PHE A 43 -8.74 -3.03 -0.97
C PHE A 43 -7.42 -2.72 -1.68
N ASN A 44 -7.46 -1.81 -2.66
CA ASN A 44 -6.26 -1.32 -3.33
C ASN A 44 -5.91 0.07 -2.75
N PRO A 45 -4.96 0.17 -1.82
CA PRO A 45 -4.58 1.45 -1.19
C PRO A 45 -4.11 2.48 -2.22
N GLU A 46 -3.42 2.02 -3.27
CA GLU A 46 -2.93 2.87 -4.34
C GLU A 46 -4.10 3.45 -5.17
N ALA A 47 -5.16 2.67 -5.43
CA ALA A 47 -6.35 3.19 -6.13
C ALA A 47 -7.06 4.28 -5.32
N SER A 48 -7.22 4.09 -4.00
CA SER A 48 -7.80 5.10 -3.11
C SER A 48 -6.96 6.38 -3.08
N ARG A 49 -5.63 6.24 -3.01
CA ARG A 49 -4.70 7.37 -3.08
C ARG A 49 -4.85 8.17 -4.37
N GLN A 50 -4.91 7.47 -5.50
CA GLN A 50 -5.07 8.09 -6.81
C GLN A 50 -6.41 8.83 -6.92
N ASN A 51 -7.50 8.27 -6.41
CA ASN A 51 -8.79 8.96 -6.36
C ASN A 51 -8.72 10.26 -5.55
N PHE A 52 -8.02 10.25 -4.40
CA PHE A 52 -7.81 11.44 -3.58
C PHE A 52 -6.98 12.52 -4.31
N ARG A 53 -5.86 12.14 -4.93
CA ARG A 53 -4.94 13.08 -5.60
C ARG A 53 -5.46 13.60 -6.93
N CYS A 54 -6.21 12.78 -7.66
CA CYS A 54 -6.77 13.11 -8.98
C CYS A 54 -8.21 13.66 -8.90
N PHE A 55 -8.72 13.94 -7.69
CA PHE A 55 -10.05 14.48 -7.50
C PHE A 55 -10.18 15.89 -8.15
N PRO A 56 -11.04 16.06 -9.17
CA PRO A 56 -11.23 17.36 -9.80
C PRO A 56 -12.14 18.24 -8.93
N TYR A 57 -11.92 19.56 -8.96
CA TYR A 57 -12.79 20.49 -8.24
C TYR A 57 -14.20 20.51 -8.84
N PRO A 58 -15.26 20.18 -8.08
CA PRO A 58 -16.62 20.18 -8.59
C PRO A 58 -17.20 21.60 -8.62
N GLU A 59 -16.98 22.33 -9.72
CA GLU A 59 -17.43 23.73 -9.91
C GLU A 59 -18.91 23.95 -9.57
N LYS A 60 -19.76 22.96 -9.86
CA LYS A 60 -21.21 23.01 -9.64
C LYS A 60 -21.61 22.80 -8.17
N ALA A 61 -20.82 22.07 -7.40
CA ALA A 61 -21.13 21.71 -6.01
C ALA A 61 -20.49 22.67 -4.99
N GLY A 62 -19.44 23.39 -5.43
CA GLY A 62 -18.77 24.41 -4.65
C GLY A 62 -17.77 23.86 -3.62
N PRO A 63 -17.12 24.77 -2.86
CA PRO A 63 -15.93 24.44 -2.06
C PRO A 63 -16.24 23.57 -0.84
N ARG A 64 -17.43 23.73 -0.23
CA ARG A 64 -17.83 22.94 0.93
C ARG A 64 -17.93 21.46 0.56
N GLU A 65 -18.58 21.19 -0.57
CA GLU A 65 -18.80 19.83 -1.04
C GLU A 65 -17.50 19.19 -1.55
N ALA A 66 -16.64 19.98 -2.22
CA ALA A 66 -15.30 19.53 -2.59
C ALA A 66 -14.48 19.04 -1.38
N VAL A 67 -14.51 19.78 -0.26
CA VAL A 67 -13.81 19.40 0.97
C VAL A 67 -14.44 18.16 1.62
N ASN A 68 -15.76 18.02 1.60
CA ASN A 68 -16.43 16.83 2.14
C ASN A 68 -16.00 15.57 1.38
N GLN A 69 -15.99 15.62 0.04
CA GLN A 69 -15.57 14.50 -0.80
C GLN A 69 -14.07 14.19 -0.65
N LEU A 70 -13.21 15.21 -0.57
CA LEU A 70 -11.79 15.02 -0.27
C LEU A 70 -11.55 14.36 1.09
N ARG A 71 -12.36 14.67 2.11
CA ARG A 71 -12.27 14.01 3.43
C ARG A 71 -12.61 12.54 3.33
N GLU A 72 -13.69 12.19 2.63
CA GLU A 72 -14.08 10.79 2.43
C GLU A 72 -12.99 10.00 1.70
N LEU A 73 -12.45 10.55 0.61
CA LEU A 73 -11.35 9.95 -0.15
C LEU A 73 -10.09 9.78 0.71
N CYS A 74 -9.78 10.77 1.57
CA CYS A 74 -8.67 10.71 2.51
C CYS A 74 -8.85 9.59 3.54
N LEU A 75 -10.04 9.43 4.11
CA LEU A 75 -10.36 8.34 5.02
C LEU A 75 -10.27 6.97 4.33
N GLN A 76 -10.73 6.86 3.09
CA GLN A 76 -10.62 5.63 2.31
C GLN A 76 -9.17 5.28 1.97
N TRP A 77 -8.30 6.27 1.77
CA TRP A 77 -6.88 6.05 1.51
C TRP A 77 -6.11 5.71 2.80
N LEU A 78 -6.15 6.60 3.80
CA LEU A 78 -5.32 6.51 5.00
C LEU A 78 -5.91 5.61 6.08
N ARG A 79 -7.22 5.32 6.04
CA ARG A 79 -7.94 4.41 6.95
C ARG A 79 -7.53 4.54 8.41
N PRO A 80 -7.71 5.73 9.03
CA PRO A 80 -7.34 5.95 10.43
C PRO A 80 -8.09 5.07 11.42
N GLU A 81 -9.13 4.35 10.99
CA GLU A 81 -9.85 3.37 11.80
C GLU A 81 -9.02 2.11 12.08
N ILE A 82 -8.01 1.83 11.24
CA ILE A 82 -7.14 0.65 11.37
C ILE A 82 -5.65 0.98 11.41
N HIS A 83 -5.24 2.17 10.94
CA HIS A 83 -3.84 2.59 10.95
C HIS A 83 -3.54 3.52 12.12
N THR A 84 -2.41 3.28 12.78
CA THR A 84 -1.86 4.22 13.76
C THR A 84 -1.36 5.49 13.08
N LYS A 85 -1.08 6.52 13.88
CA LYS A 85 -0.50 7.76 13.38
C LYS A 85 0.81 7.52 12.64
N GLU A 86 1.67 6.67 13.20
CA GLU A 86 2.98 6.32 12.65
C GLU A 86 2.81 5.62 11.29
N GLN A 87 1.90 4.65 11.20
CA GLN A 87 1.60 3.98 9.93
C GLN A 87 1.05 4.95 8.86
N ILE A 88 0.23 5.93 9.27
CA ILE A 88 -0.23 6.98 8.34
C ILE A 88 0.94 7.82 7.84
N LEU A 89 1.89 8.19 8.72
CA LEU A 89 3.08 8.92 8.32
C LEU A 89 3.92 8.09 7.35
N ASP A 90 4.11 6.81 7.61
CA ASP A 90 4.86 5.90 6.74
C ASP A 90 4.23 5.80 5.35
N LEU A 91 2.90 5.77 5.24
CA LEU A 91 2.20 5.81 3.95
C LEU A 91 2.47 7.10 3.17
N LEU A 92 2.54 8.24 3.86
CA LEU A 92 2.86 9.53 3.25
C LEU A 92 4.34 9.60 2.82
N VAL A 93 5.25 9.06 3.64
CA VAL A 93 6.67 8.95 3.32
C VAL A 93 6.88 8.03 2.13
N LEU A 94 6.20 6.89 2.08
CA LEU A 94 6.22 5.96 0.95
C LEU A 94 5.74 6.66 -0.34
N GLU A 95 4.62 7.38 -0.28
CA GLU A 95 4.15 8.17 -1.44
C GLU A 95 5.24 9.13 -1.93
N GLN A 96 5.83 9.90 -1.01
CA GLN A 96 6.88 10.86 -1.36
C GLN A 96 8.12 10.16 -1.93
N PHE A 97 8.57 9.08 -1.31
CA PHE A 97 9.70 8.28 -1.76
C PHE A 97 9.51 7.81 -3.21
N LEU A 98 8.36 7.22 -3.52
CA LEU A 98 8.03 6.77 -4.87
C LEU A 98 7.91 7.91 -5.90
N THR A 99 7.78 9.17 -5.49
CA THR A 99 7.74 10.32 -6.40
C THR A 99 9.12 10.87 -6.75
N ILE A 100 10.09 10.77 -5.82
CA ILE A 100 11.45 11.32 -5.98
C ILE A 100 12.41 10.35 -6.66
N LEU A 101 12.05 9.07 -6.76
CA LEU A 101 12.85 8.07 -7.46
C LEU A 101 13.05 8.47 -8.94
N PRO A 102 14.26 8.23 -9.50
CA PRO A 102 14.51 8.33 -10.94
C PRO A 102 13.50 7.53 -11.76
N SER A 103 13.19 7.98 -12.97
CA SER A 103 12.09 7.47 -13.79
C SER A 103 12.11 5.94 -13.97
N GLU A 104 13.28 5.38 -14.28
CA GLU A 104 13.49 3.96 -14.57
C GLU A 104 13.22 3.11 -13.31
N ILE A 105 13.82 3.51 -12.18
CA ILE A 105 13.67 2.85 -10.88
C ILE A 105 12.22 2.96 -10.42
N LYS A 106 11.63 4.15 -10.54
CA LYS A 106 10.26 4.44 -10.12
C LYS A 106 9.24 3.54 -10.83
N ILE A 107 9.37 3.34 -12.13
CA ILE A 107 8.45 2.48 -12.90
C ILE A 107 8.53 1.04 -12.36
N TRP A 108 9.76 0.54 -12.16
CA TRP A 108 9.98 -0.81 -11.67
C TRP A 108 9.47 -1.00 -10.24
N VAL A 109 9.84 -0.13 -9.29
CA VAL A 109 9.38 -0.22 -7.89
C VAL A 109 7.86 -0.14 -7.80
N LYS A 110 7.22 0.77 -8.56
CA LYS A 110 5.75 0.88 -8.56
C LYS A 110 5.06 -0.37 -9.12
N SER A 111 5.68 -1.09 -10.04
CA SER A 111 5.14 -2.34 -10.58
C SER A 111 5.11 -3.48 -9.55
N GLN A 112 5.94 -3.40 -8.51
CA GLN A 112 5.98 -4.37 -7.41
C GLN A 112 4.93 -4.07 -6.32
N HIS A 113 4.24 -2.93 -6.37
CA HIS A 113 3.20 -2.52 -5.42
C HIS A 113 3.62 -2.60 -3.94
N PRO A 114 4.72 -1.93 -3.52
CA PRO A 114 5.16 -1.97 -2.13
C PRO A 114 4.09 -1.40 -1.19
N GLU A 115 3.85 -2.07 -0.07
CA GLU A 115 2.84 -1.67 0.93
C GLU A 115 3.43 -0.73 2.00
N ASN A 116 4.75 -0.77 2.19
CA ASN A 116 5.46 0.02 3.20
C ASN A 116 6.81 0.55 2.68
N ILE A 117 7.42 1.46 3.44
CA ILE A 117 8.68 2.10 3.06
C ILE A 117 9.85 1.13 3.00
N GLU A 118 9.94 0.18 3.94
CA GLU A 118 11.05 -0.79 4.02
C GLU A 118 11.08 -1.70 2.79
N GLU A 119 9.90 -2.16 2.36
CA GLU A 119 9.75 -2.94 1.12
C GLU A 119 10.19 -2.13 -0.10
N ALA A 120 9.75 -0.87 -0.20
CA ALA A 120 10.15 0.00 -1.31
C ALA A 120 11.66 0.28 -1.33
N VAL A 121 12.30 0.44 -0.16
CA VAL A 121 13.76 0.63 -0.05
C VAL A 121 14.51 -0.63 -0.47
N THR A 122 14.11 -1.79 0.06
CA THR A 122 14.71 -3.09 -0.29
C THR A 122 14.68 -3.32 -1.80
N LEU A 123 13.54 -3.04 -2.43
CA LEU A 123 13.37 -3.13 -3.89
C LEU A 123 14.36 -2.22 -4.65
N VAL A 124 14.58 -1.00 -4.18
CA VAL A 124 15.54 -0.07 -4.81
C VAL A 124 16.98 -0.56 -4.63
N GLU A 125 17.32 -1.06 -3.45
CA GLU A 125 18.65 -1.61 -3.15
C GLU A 125 18.95 -2.84 -4.01
N ASP A 126 18.02 -3.78 -4.10
CA ASP A 126 18.13 -4.98 -4.94
C ASP A 126 18.35 -4.62 -6.41
N LEU A 127 17.55 -3.67 -6.93
CA LEU A 127 17.70 -3.19 -8.31
C LEU A 127 19.07 -2.53 -8.53
N THR A 128 19.56 -1.75 -7.56
CA THR A 128 20.85 -1.08 -7.65
C THR A 128 21.99 -2.08 -7.66
N HIS A 129 21.96 -3.09 -6.79
CA HIS A 129 22.94 -4.16 -6.75
C HIS A 129 22.98 -4.95 -8.06
N MET A 130 21.82 -5.29 -8.62
CA MET A 130 21.74 -5.97 -9.93
C MET A 130 22.33 -5.15 -11.09
N LEU A 131 22.25 -3.82 -11.02
CA LEU A 131 22.84 -2.93 -12.03
C LEU A 131 24.36 -2.78 -11.86
N GLU A 132 24.88 -2.91 -10.64
CA GLU A 132 26.30 -2.82 -10.32
C GLU A 132 27.08 -4.12 -10.63
N GLU A 133 26.45 -5.30 -10.46
CA GLU A 133 27.09 -6.60 -10.77
C GLU A 133 27.33 -6.83 -12.27
N GLU A 134 26.63 -6.11 -13.15
CA GLU A 134 26.76 -6.18 -14.61
C GLU A 134 27.81 -5.19 -15.19
N ALA A 135 28.67 -4.60 -14.35
CA ALA A 135 29.82 -3.81 -14.80
C ALA A 135 31.09 -4.67 -14.81
N PRO A 136 31.56 -5.18 -15.97
CA PRO A 136 32.83 -5.87 -16.02
C PRO A 136 33.98 -4.88 -15.81
N ILE A 137 34.75 -5.12 -14.76
CA ILE A 137 36.06 -4.51 -14.51
C ILE A 137 36.98 -4.91 -15.67
N SER A 138 37.03 -4.10 -16.73
CA SER A 138 38.16 -4.14 -17.67
C SER A 138 39.33 -3.41 -17.03
N GLN A 139 40.34 -4.19 -16.66
CA GLN A 139 41.64 -3.68 -16.24
C GLN A 139 42.41 -3.05 -17.42
N ASP A 140 43.32 -2.17 -17.02
CA ASP A 140 44.59 -1.81 -17.66
C ASP A 140 44.66 -0.49 -18.45
N SER A 141 45.34 0.49 -17.85
CA SER A 141 46.47 1.17 -18.49
C SER A 141 47.11 2.20 -17.55
N SER A 142 48.25 1.81 -17.00
CA SER A 142 49.51 2.56 -16.86
C SER A 142 49.51 4.07 -16.52
N PHE A 143 50.10 4.36 -15.35
CA PHE A 143 51.31 5.19 -15.20
C PHE A 143 51.59 6.24 -16.30
N LEU A 144 51.36 7.52 -16.00
CA LEU A 144 52.31 8.58 -16.35
C LEU A 144 52.40 9.60 -15.22
N GLN A 145 53.57 9.58 -14.59
CA GLN A 145 54.12 10.64 -13.78
C GLN A 145 54.54 11.78 -14.71
N GLU A 146 53.86 12.93 -14.63
CA GLU A 146 54.47 14.24 -14.93
C GLU A 146 53.85 15.30 -14.01
N GLY A 147 54.52 15.51 -12.88
CA GLY A 147 54.31 16.69 -12.04
C GLY A 147 55.56 17.57 -12.14
N SER A 148 55.40 18.75 -12.73
CA SER A 148 56.25 19.98 -12.72
C SER A 148 56.26 20.54 -14.14
N THR A 149 55.65 21.67 -14.46
CA THR A 149 56.05 22.99 -13.97
C THR A 149 54.99 24.03 -14.33
N GLU A 150 54.91 25.00 -13.43
CA GLU A 150 54.31 26.33 -13.53
C GLU A 150 54.25 26.92 -14.95
N LYS A 151 53.19 27.66 -15.28
CA LYS A 151 53.27 29.11 -15.59
C LYS A 151 51.90 29.79 -15.62
N ALA A 152 51.92 31.00 -15.06
CA ALA A 152 50.87 32.00 -15.02
C ALA A 152 50.39 32.46 -16.41
N GLY A 153 49.16 32.96 -16.50
CA GLY A 153 48.71 33.61 -17.72
C GLY A 153 47.23 33.97 -17.80
N THR A 154 46.89 35.13 -17.22
CA THR A 154 45.93 36.11 -17.77
C THR A 154 44.47 35.71 -18.04
N SER A 155 43.60 36.25 -17.18
CA SER A 155 42.52 37.19 -17.54
C SER A 155 41.64 36.83 -18.74
N SER A 156 40.40 36.45 -18.48
CA SER A 156 39.26 36.93 -19.28
C SER A 156 37.95 36.75 -18.51
N VAL A 157 37.45 37.85 -17.96
CA VAL A 157 36.09 38.01 -17.43
C VAL A 157 35.14 38.27 -18.59
N SER A 158 33.97 37.62 -18.62
CA SER A 158 32.76 38.15 -19.28
C SER A 158 31.50 37.33 -18.93
N PRO A 159 30.29 37.92 -19.02
CA PRO A 159 29.49 38.15 -17.83
C PRO A 159 28.13 37.42 -17.79
N VAL A 160 27.61 37.35 -16.57
CA VAL A 160 26.25 36.95 -16.19
C VAL A 160 25.20 37.78 -16.95
N ALA A 161 24.34 37.10 -17.72
CA ALA A 161 23.14 37.69 -18.28
C ALA A 161 22.06 37.79 -17.18
N ARG A 162 21.67 39.03 -16.84
CA ARG A 162 20.49 39.33 -16.02
C ARG A 162 19.25 39.31 -16.92
N PHE A 163 18.29 38.45 -16.60
CA PHE A 163 16.92 38.59 -17.08
C PHE A 163 16.18 39.57 -16.15
N GLN A 164 15.70 40.69 -16.71
CA GLN A 164 14.66 41.51 -16.09
C GLN A 164 13.32 41.13 -16.74
N VAL A 165 12.30 40.93 -15.90
CA VAL A 165 10.90 40.81 -16.32
C VAL A 165 10.23 42.11 -15.91
N SER A 166 9.59 42.78 -16.87
CA SER A 166 8.71 43.95 -16.64
C SER A 166 7.30 43.50 -16.26
#